data_AF-A0A353Z711-F1
#
_entry.id   AF-A0A353Z711-F1
#
_cell.length_a   1.000
_cell.length_b   1.000
_cell.length_c   1.000
_cell.angle_alpha   90.00
_cell.angle_beta   90.00
_cell.angle_gamma   90.00
#
_symmetry.space_group_name_H-M   'P 1'
#
loop_
_entity.id
_entity.type
_entity.pdbx_description
1 polymer ?
#
loop_
_entity_poly.entity_id
_entity_poly.type
_entity_poly.pdbx_seq_one_letter_code
_entity_poly.pdbx_strand_id
1 'polypeptide(L)'
;ELEKIETLLEGLPGTLSKATLQEVGNFLDRLDQCDDARQLSLLREYQTRLTNELWQSFQGLAMISKTDPVTLGDLSPQLVERFVSPGQKWLLQVYPRKQIWDQEPLAEFIADVRSVDPEATGTPLQTYEASRSIKQSYEKAGLYALVAAFSVLLLDFRSFKLAFLAMLPPMAGTVLLFGTMGHLNIDLNPANMIVLPLIMGIGVDGGVHVVHDSLHQKGRYEIGSTAFSAILVNTLTTMVGFGAMMIARHRGLYSLGLVLTLGVGACLLVSLVLLPTILAMLSWRRATAADTSHETFRDAVPVAGHEPAVVLALSSAVPLTSHHFASADMLPPRTGTYG
;
A
#
# COMPACT_ATOMS: atom_id res chain seq x y z
N GLU A 1 -55.09 -37.93 25.00
CA GLU A 1 -54.87 -36.85 24.00
C GLU A 1 -53.73 -35.93 24.41
N LEU A 2 -53.69 -35.40 25.65
CA LEU A 2 -52.53 -34.66 26.21
C LEU A 2 -51.18 -35.38 26.05
N GLU A 3 -51.15 -36.67 26.37
CA GLU A 3 -49.95 -37.53 26.26
C GLU A 3 -49.42 -37.65 24.81
N LYS A 4 -50.30 -37.49 23.80
CA LYS A 4 -49.91 -37.46 22.37
C LYS A 4 -49.33 -36.10 21.96
N ILE A 5 -49.81 -35.01 22.57
CA ILE A 5 -49.31 -33.65 22.34
C ILE A 5 -47.91 -33.52 22.95
N GLU A 6 -47.69 -34.12 24.11
CA GLU A 6 -46.40 -34.17 24.80
C GLU A 6 -45.33 -34.88 23.96
N THR A 7 -45.67 -36.06 23.40
CA THR A 7 -44.77 -36.79 22.50
C THR A 7 -44.46 -36.06 21.19
N LEU A 8 -45.39 -35.26 20.66
CA LEU A 8 -45.15 -34.43 19.47
C LEU A 8 -44.26 -33.21 19.76
N LEU A 9 -44.37 -32.62 20.96
CA LEU A 9 -43.60 -31.44 21.37
C LEU A 9 -42.18 -31.78 21.83
N GLU A 10 -41.94 -32.99 22.34
CA GLU A 10 -40.59 -33.51 22.67
C GLU A 10 -39.65 -33.60 21.46
N GLY A 11 -40.19 -33.69 20.24
CA GLY A 11 -39.42 -33.71 18.99
C GLY A 11 -38.85 -32.36 18.54
N LEU A 12 -39.20 -31.24 19.19
CA LEU A 12 -38.76 -29.89 18.83
C LEU A 12 -37.58 -29.41 19.69
N PRO A 13 -36.61 -28.64 19.15
CA PRO A 13 -35.39 -28.25 19.85
C PRO A 13 -35.64 -27.48 21.18
N GLY A 14 -34.86 -27.88 22.19
CA GLY A 14 -35.24 -27.93 23.62
C GLY A 14 -35.20 -26.66 24.47
N THR A 15 -35.75 -25.55 24.01
CA THR A 15 -36.13 -24.42 24.90
C THR A 15 -37.56 -23.96 24.68
N LEU A 16 -38.05 -24.05 23.45
CA LEU A 16 -39.44 -23.75 23.11
C LEU A 16 -40.40 -24.84 23.62
N SER A 17 -40.03 -26.12 23.53
CA SER A 17 -40.92 -27.24 23.89
C SER A 17 -41.38 -27.22 25.35
N LYS A 18 -40.48 -27.00 26.31
CA LYS A 18 -40.83 -26.95 27.74
C LYS A 18 -41.68 -25.74 28.11
N ALA A 19 -41.35 -24.56 27.59
CA ALA A 19 -42.11 -23.34 27.85
C ALA A 19 -43.53 -23.43 27.26
N THR A 20 -43.65 -23.95 26.04
CA THR A 20 -44.93 -24.16 25.37
C THR A 20 -45.77 -25.23 26.07
N LEU A 21 -45.16 -26.34 26.52
CA LEU A 21 -45.88 -27.36 27.31
C LEU A 21 -46.43 -26.77 28.62
N GLN A 22 -45.66 -25.91 29.29
CA GLN A 22 -46.10 -25.25 30.51
C GLN A 22 -47.23 -24.24 30.27
N GLU A 23 -47.18 -23.47 29.18
CA GLU A 23 -48.27 -22.56 28.80
C GLU A 23 -49.55 -23.31 28.41
N VAL A 24 -49.42 -24.41 27.67
CA VAL A 24 -50.55 -25.28 27.30
C VAL A 24 -51.17 -25.92 28.54
N GLY A 25 -50.35 -26.45 29.46
CA GLY A 25 -50.83 -26.98 30.73
C GLY A 25 -51.60 -25.94 31.54
N ASN A 26 -51.01 -24.75 31.74
CA ASN A 26 -51.65 -23.64 32.46
C ASN A 26 -52.94 -23.13 31.77
N PHE A 27 -53.07 -23.29 30.45
CA PHE A 27 -54.28 -22.95 29.72
C PHE A 27 -55.37 -24.01 29.95
N LEU A 28 -55.02 -25.30 29.90
CA LEU A 28 -55.94 -26.41 30.15
C LEU A 28 -56.48 -26.40 31.58
N ASP A 29 -55.62 -26.13 32.58
CA ASP A 29 -56.03 -25.98 33.97
C ASP A 29 -57.02 -24.82 34.18
N ARG A 30 -56.85 -23.72 33.42
CA ARG A 30 -57.79 -22.57 33.43
C ARG A 30 -59.08 -22.86 32.67
N LEU A 31 -59.01 -23.70 31.64
CA LEU A 31 -60.16 -24.15 30.89
C LEU A 31 -61.07 -25.01 31.79
N ASP A 32 -60.50 -25.96 32.52
CA ASP A 32 -61.21 -26.87 33.45
C ASP A 32 -61.91 -26.14 34.61
N GLN A 33 -61.43 -24.95 34.97
CA GLN A 33 -62.05 -24.12 36.02
C GLN A 33 -63.19 -23.22 35.51
N CYS A 34 -63.43 -23.17 34.19
CA CYS A 34 -64.50 -22.38 33.59
C CYS A 34 -65.78 -23.20 33.40
N ASP A 35 -66.93 -22.52 33.44
CA ASP A 35 -68.24 -23.12 33.17
C ASP A 35 -68.36 -23.60 31.70
N ASP A 36 -69.19 -24.62 31.43
CA ASP A 36 -69.25 -25.32 30.13
C ASP A 36 -69.49 -24.36 28.94
N ALA A 37 -70.36 -23.38 29.13
CA ALA A 37 -70.66 -22.36 28.13
C ALA A 37 -69.45 -21.49 27.77
N ARG A 38 -68.52 -21.30 28.72
CA ARG A 38 -67.31 -20.49 28.57
C ARG A 38 -66.13 -21.32 28.05
N GLN A 39 -66.07 -22.61 28.37
CA GLN A 39 -65.14 -23.54 27.72
C GLN A 39 -65.41 -23.64 26.21
N LEU A 40 -66.68 -23.83 25.83
CA LEU A 40 -67.09 -23.94 24.43
C LEU A 40 -66.80 -22.67 23.62
N SER A 41 -66.96 -21.49 24.21
CA SER A 41 -66.65 -20.22 23.52
C SER A 41 -65.15 -20.05 23.29
N LEU A 42 -64.32 -20.37 24.29
CA LEU A 42 -62.85 -20.31 24.19
C LEU A 42 -62.30 -21.31 23.17
N LEU A 43 -62.78 -22.55 23.17
CA LEU A 43 -62.37 -23.57 22.20
C LEU A 43 -62.76 -23.19 20.77
N ARG A 44 -63.96 -22.63 20.58
CA ARG A 44 -64.43 -22.17 19.27
C ARG A 44 -63.62 -20.98 18.76
N GLU A 45 -63.27 -20.05 19.64
CA GLU A 45 -62.40 -18.92 19.31
C GLU A 45 -61.00 -19.39 18.91
N TYR A 46 -60.41 -20.31 19.67
CA TYR A 46 -59.11 -20.90 19.36
C TYR A 46 -59.11 -21.64 18.02
N GLN A 47 -60.10 -22.50 17.77
CA GLN A 47 -60.24 -23.23 16.51
C GLN A 47 -60.36 -22.26 15.32
N THR A 48 -61.10 -21.15 15.49
CA THR A 48 -61.26 -20.13 14.44
C THR A 48 -59.94 -19.42 14.15
N ARG A 49 -59.19 -19.02 15.18
CA ARG A 49 -57.88 -18.37 15.03
C ARG A 49 -56.86 -19.28 14.37
N LEU A 50 -56.73 -20.51 14.86
CA LEU A 50 -55.78 -21.49 14.34
C LEU A 50 -56.07 -21.84 12.87
N THR A 51 -57.34 -21.99 12.51
CA THR A 51 -57.74 -22.24 11.12
C THR A 51 -57.37 -21.06 10.22
N ASN A 52 -57.58 -19.83 10.69
CA ASN A 52 -57.21 -18.62 9.94
C ASN A 52 -55.69 -18.48 9.77
N GLU A 53 -54.90 -18.74 10.81
CA GLU A 53 -53.43 -18.69 10.74
C GLU A 53 -52.84 -19.75 9.81
N LEU A 54 -53.36 -20.99 9.90
CA LEU A 54 -52.96 -22.05 8.98
C LEU A 54 -53.32 -21.68 7.55
N TRP A 55 -54.53 -21.15 7.32
CA TRP A 55 -54.95 -20.72 5.99
C TRP A 55 -54.05 -19.62 5.42
N GLN A 56 -53.69 -18.61 6.21
CA GLN A 56 -52.75 -17.57 5.80
C GLN A 56 -51.35 -18.13 5.49
N SER A 57 -50.87 -19.07 6.30
CA SER A 57 -49.58 -19.74 6.09
C SER A 57 -49.58 -20.57 4.80
N PHE A 58 -50.66 -21.31 4.54
CA PHE A 58 -50.84 -22.05 3.29
C PHE A 58 -50.94 -21.13 2.08
N GLN A 59 -51.62 -19.98 2.19
CA GLN A 59 -51.65 -18.98 1.13
C GLN A 59 -50.27 -18.38 0.86
N GLY A 60 -49.48 -18.10 1.90
CA GLY A 60 -48.09 -17.64 1.76
C GLY A 60 -47.20 -18.66 1.04
N LEU A 61 -47.30 -19.94 1.41
CA LEU A 61 -46.58 -21.03 0.74
C LEU A 61 -47.06 -21.24 -0.70
N ALA A 62 -48.37 -21.13 -0.96
CA ALA A 62 -48.94 -21.24 -2.29
C ALA A 62 -48.49 -20.10 -3.22
N MET A 63 -48.33 -18.89 -2.68
CA MET A 63 -47.79 -17.74 -3.41
C MET A 63 -46.32 -17.95 -3.81
N ILE A 64 -45.52 -18.60 -2.95
CA ILE A 64 -44.10 -18.90 -3.21
C ILE A 64 -43.94 -20.16 -4.08
N SER A 65 -44.92 -21.05 -4.10
CA SER A 65 -44.91 -22.29 -4.90
C SER A 65 -45.40 -22.10 -6.34
N LYS A 66 -45.66 -20.87 -6.80
CA LYS A 66 -45.97 -20.63 -8.21
C LYS A 66 -44.78 -21.04 -9.08
N THR A 67 -45.02 -21.98 -9.99
CA THR A 67 -44.03 -22.54 -10.92
C THR A 67 -43.86 -21.72 -12.21
N ASP A 68 -44.47 -20.54 -12.28
CA ASP A 68 -44.31 -19.65 -13.43
C ASP A 68 -42.84 -19.20 -13.53
N PRO A 69 -42.24 -19.19 -14.73
CA PRO A 69 -40.86 -18.75 -14.89
C PRO A 69 -40.72 -17.29 -14.46
N VAL A 70 -39.75 -17.01 -13.59
CA VAL A 70 -39.46 -15.67 -13.09
C VAL A 70 -39.14 -14.75 -14.26
N THR A 71 -39.91 -13.69 -14.43
CA THR A 71 -39.71 -12.66 -15.45
C THR A 71 -39.07 -11.41 -14.85
N LEU A 72 -38.55 -10.51 -15.70
CA LEU A 72 -37.99 -9.23 -15.24
C LEU A 72 -39.01 -8.36 -14.51
N GLY A 73 -40.31 -8.53 -14.79
CA GLY A 73 -41.39 -7.80 -14.11
C GLY A 73 -41.66 -8.27 -12.68
N ASP A 74 -41.18 -9.47 -12.31
CA ASP A 74 -41.33 -10.03 -10.96
C ASP A 74 -40.22 -9.55 -10.01
N LEU A 75 -39.16 -8.93 -10.55
CA LEU A 75 -38.02 -8.41 -9.80
C LEU A 75 -38.26 -6.96 -9.37
N SER A 76 -37.65 -6.56 -8.25
CA SER A 76 -37.71 -5.17 -7.82
C SER A 76 -37.00 -4.25 -8.83
N PRO A 77 -37.51 -3.03 -9.08
CA PRO A 77 -36.89 -2.09 -10.03
C PRO A 77 -35.40 -1.85 -9.75
N GLN A 78 -35.03 -1.78 -8.47
CA GLN A 78 -33.65 -1.58 -8.01
C GLN A 78 -32.71 -2.72 -8.43
N LEU A 79 -33.22 -3.96 -8.53
CA LEU A 79 -32.43 -5.10 -8.96
C LEU A 79 -32.24 -5.07 -10.48
N VAL A 80 -33.30 -4.74 -11.22
CA VAL A 80 -33.24 -4.62 -12.69
C VAL A 80 -32.30 -3.49 -13.11
N GLU A 81 -32.40 -2.31 -12.48
CA GLU A 81 -31.55 -1.14 -12.77
C GLU A 81 -30.05 -1.39 -12.52
N ARG A 82 -29.69 -2.34 -11.64
CA ARG A 82 -28.28 -2.72 -11.41
C ARG A 82 -27.66 -3.50 -12.57
N PHE A 83 -28.47 -4.19 -13.36
CA PHE A 83 -28.00 -5.05 -14.44
C PHE A 83 -28.44 -4.60 -15.83
N VAL A 84 -29.47 -3.78 -15.93
CA VAL A 84 -30.03 -3.31 -17.20
C VAL A 84 -30.14 -1.79 -17.16
N SER A 85 -29.42 -1.14 -18.05
CA SER A 85 -29.53 0.32 -18.22
C SER A 85 -30.86 0.71 -18.89
N PRO A 86 -31.33 1.96 -18.73
CA PRO A 86 -32.49 2.47 -19.47
C PRO A 86 -32.37 2.36 -21.00
N GLY A 87 -31.13 2.30 -21.53
CA GLY A 87 -30.84 2.10 -22.95
C GLY A 87 -30.69 0.64 -23.39
N GLN A 88 -31.25 -0.33 -22.64
CA GLN A 88 -31.18 -1.78 -22.90
C GLN A 88 -29.77 -2.39 -22.96
N LYS A 89 -28.74 -1.72 -22.45
CA LYS A 89 -27.43 -2.35 -22.21
C LYS A 89 -27.47 -3.22 -20.96
N TRP A 90 -26.91 -4.42 -21.08
CA TRP A 90 -26.82 -5.40 -20.02
C TRP A 90 -25.43 -5.39 -19.39
N LEU A 91 -25.38 -5.46 -18.06
CA LEU A 91 -24.15 -5.65 -17.30
C LEU A 91 -23.91 -7.14 -17.10
N LEU A 92 -22.86 -7.66 -17.72
CA LEU A 92 -22.36 -9.00 -17.45
C LEU A 92 -21.23 -8.93 -16.40
N GLN A 93 -21.39 -9.61 -15.29
CA GLN A 93 -20.36 -9.73 -14.26
C GLN A 93 -19.65 -11.07 -14.38
N VAL A 94 -18.35 -11.03 -14.65
CA VAL A 94 -17.50 -12.22 -14.74
C VAL A 94 -16.67 -12.32 -13.47
N TYR A 95 -16.78 -13.47 -12.79
CA TYR A 95 -16.05 -13.73 -11.55
C TYR A 95 -14.89 -14.68 -11.83
N PRO A 96 -13.70 -14.41 -11.28
CA PRO A 96 -12.56 -15.30 -11.46
C PRO A 96 -12.78 -16.62 -10.72
N ARG A 97 -12.36 -17.73 -11.35
CA ARG A 97 -12.39 -19.06 -10.72
C ARG A 97 -11.26 -19.26 -9.71
N LYS A 98 -10.10 -18.63 -9.95
CA LYS A 98 -8.91 -18.68 -9.08
C LYS A 98 -8.82 -17.44 -8.18
N GLN A 99 -8.03 -17.51 -7.13
CA GLN A 99 -7.73 -16.35 -6.28
C GLN A 99 -6.86 -15.37 -7.07
N ILE A 100 -7.38 -14.15 -7.32
CA ILE A 100 -6.73 -13.10 -8.10
C ILE A 100 -5.93 -12.10 -7.25
N TRP A 101 -5.59 -12.48 -6.01
CA TRP A 101 -4.71 -11.71 -5.15
C TRP A 101 -3.25 -11.85 -5.55
N ASP A 102 -2.92 -12.97 -6.21
CA ASP A 102 -1.60 -13.23 -6.78
C ASP A 102 -1.51 -12.68 -8.21
N GLN A 103 -0.32 -12.22 -8.60
CA GLN A 103 -0.12 -11.55 -9.87
C GLN A 103 -0.35 -12.46 -11.09
N GLU A 104 0.04 -13.73 -10.98
CA GLU A 104 -0.02 -14.69 -12.09
C GLU A 104 -1.47 -15.13 -12.41
N PRO A 105 -2.31 -15.57 -11.45
CA PRO A 105 -3.73 -15.83 -11.70
C PRO A 105 -4.52 -14.59 -12.13
N LEU A 106 -4.16 -13.40 -11.61
CA LEU A 106 -4.78 -12.15 -12.02
C LEU A 106 -4.46 -11.83 -13.50
N ALA A 107 -3.21 -12.02 -13.93
CA ALA A 107 -2.81 -11.81 -15.31
C ALA A 107 -3.50 -12.79 -16.27
N GLU A 108 -3.60 -14.07 -15.89
CA GLU A 108 -4.33 -15.11 -16.64
C GLU A 108 -5.81 -14.73 -16.80
N PHE A 109 -6.49 -14.39 -15.71
CA PHE A 109 -7.89 -13.96 -15.74
C PHE A 109 -8.13 -12.75 -16.65
N ILE A 110 -7.25 -11.76 -16.59
CA ILE A 110 -7.37 -10.55 -17.42
C ILE A 110 -7.14 -10.87 -18.88
N ALA A 111 -6.17 -11.73 -19.20
CA ALA A 111 -5.91 -12.17 -20.57
C ALA A 111 -7.13 -12.89 -21.15
N ASP A 112 -7.75 -13.79 -20.39
CA ASP A 112 -8.94 -14.53 -20.79
C ASP A 112 -10.12 -13.58 -21.04
N VAL A 113 -10.41 -12.66 -20.12
CA VAL A 113 -11.51 -11.70 -20.27
C VAL A 113 -11.30 -10.79 -21.49
N ARG A 114 -10.08 -10.27 -21.68
CA ARG A 114 -9.75 -9.40 -22.82
C ARG A 114 -9.71 -10.11 -24.16
N SER A 115 -9.51 -11.43 -24.17
CA SER A 115 -9.60 -12.23 -25.39
C SER A 115 -11.02 -12.26 -25.96
N VAL A 116 -12.03 -12.11 -25.10
CA VAL A 116 -13.45 -12.08 -25.47
C VAL A 116 -13.92 -10.65 -25.71
N ASP A 117 -13.62 -9.74 -24.78
CA ASP A 117 -14.01 -8.33 -24.87
C ASP A 117 -12.85 -7.39 -24.48
N PRO A 118 -12.23 -6.69 -25.44
CA PRO A 118 -11.16 -5.73 -25.18
C PRO A 118 -11.56 -4.53 -24.32
N GLU A 119 -12.84 -4.15 -24.32
CA GLU A 119 -13.37 -3.01 -23.56
C GLU A 119 -13.90 -3.40 -22.18
N ALA A 120 -13.79 -4.69 -21.82
CA ALA A 120 -14.16 -5.17 -20.50
C ALA A 120 -13.47 -4.35 -19.40
N THR A 121 -14.21 -4.09 -18.32
CA THR A 121 -13.73 -3.30 -17.19
C THR A 121 -14.21 -3.88 -15.88
N GLY A 122 -13.59 -3.45 -14.80
CA GLY A 122 -13.89 -3.91 -13.45
C GLY A 122 -12.72 -3.67 -12.52
N THR A 123 -12.94 -3.89 -11.23
CA THR A 123 -11.92 -3.67 -10.21
C THR A 123 -10.63 -4.46 -10.47
N PRO A 124 -10.64 -5.75 -10.89
CA PRO A 124 -9.39 -6.48 -11.11
C PRO A 124 -8.57 -5.91 -12.28
N LEU A 125 -9.24 -5.56 -13.38
CA LEU A 125 -8.58 -4.95 -14.55
C LEU A 125 -7.99 -3.58 -14.21
N GLN A 126 -8.76 -2.74 -13.51
CA GLN A 126 -8.30 -1.41 -13.11
C GLN A 126 -7.09 -1.51 -12.17
N THR A 127 -7.12 -2.40 -11.17
CA THR A 127 -6.00 -2.60 -10.24
C THR A 127 -4.75 -3.13 -10.95
N TYR A 128 -4.91 -4.04 -11.91
CA TYR A 128 -3.79 -4.56 -12.69
C TYR A 128 -3.16 -3.49 -13.57
N GLU A 129 -3.96 -2.74 -14.33
CA GLU A 129 -3.46 -1.66 -15.19
C GLU A 129 -2.84 -0.53 -14.38
N ALA A 130 -3.45 -0.16 -13.24
CA ALA A 130 -2.86 0.81 -12.33
C ALA A 130 -1.50 0.33 -11.81
N SER A 131 -1.40 -0.91 -11.37
CA SER A 131 -0.16 -1.49 -10.84
C SER A 131 0.93 -1.59 -11.92
N ARG A 132 0.56 -1.95 -13.15
CA ARG A 132 1.46 -1.96 -14.32
C ARG A 132 1.94 -0.55 -14.68
N SER A 133 1.04 0.42 -14.69
CA SER A 133 1.35 1.83 -14.97
C SER A 133 2.29 2.42 -13.90
N ILE A 134 2.04 2.13 -12.63
CA ILE A 134 2.91 2.52 -11.52
C ILE A 134 4.31 1.91 -11.70
N LYS A 135 4.40 0.61 -12.01
CA LYS A 135 5.68 -0.06 -12.27
C LYS A 135 6.47 0.63 -13.38
N GLN A 136 5.86 0.86 -14.53
CA GLN A 136 6.50 1.53 -15.67
C GLN A 136 6.92 2.96 -15.31
N SER A 137 6.12 3.66 -14.52
CA SER A 137 6.42 5.02 -14.07
C SER A 137 7.65 5.04 -13.16
N TYR A 138 7.78 4.07 -12.25
CA TYR A 138 8.95 3.96 -11.38
C TYR A 138 10.21 3.51 -12.12
N GLU A 139 10.11 2.62 -13.10
CA GLU A 139 11.23 2.26 -13.97
C GLU A 139 11.75 3.49 -14.73
N LYS A 140 10.85 4.28 -15.32
CA LYS A 140 11.19 5.55 -16.00
C LYS A 140 11.77 6.57 -15.02
N ALA A 141 11.18 6.71 -13.83
CA ALA A 141 11.68 7.61 -12.80
C ALA A 141 13.09 7.23 -12.34
N GLY A 142 13.37 5.92 -12.19
CA GLY A 142 14.70 5.41 -11.88
C GLY A 142 15.72 5.76 -12.95
N LEU A 143 15.36 5.59 -14.22
CA LEU A 143 16.21 5.99 -15.35
C LEU A 143 16.45 7.50 -15.37
N TYR A 144 15.41 8.31 -15.16
CA TYR A 144 15.54 9.77 -15.11
C TYR A 144 16.41 10.23 -13.94
N ALA A 145 16.24 9.64 -12.76
CA ALA A 145 17.08 9.91 -11.59
C ALA A 145 18.54 9.54 -11.87
N LEU A 146 18.80 8.37 -12.47
CA LEU A 146 20.14 7.93 -12.87
C LEU A 146 20.80 8.94 -13.83
N VAL A 147 20.10 9.32 -14.90
CA VAL A 147 20.62 10.25 -15.91
C VAL A 147 20.83 11.64 -15.31
N ALA A 148 19.89 12.13 -14.51
CA ALA A 148 20.01 13.44 -13.86
C ALA A 148 21.18 13.48 -12.87
N ALA A 149 21.28 12.49 -11.98
CA ALA A 149 22.38 12.38 -11.03
C ALA A 149 23.73 12.27 -11.75
N PHE A 150 23.86 11.38 -12.74
CA PHE A 150 25.08 11.24 -13.52
C PHE A 150 25.46 12.53 -14.25
N SER A 151 24.48 13.26 -14.80
CA SER A 151 24.72 14.54 -15.48
C SER A 151 25.24 15.60 -14.52
N VAL A 152 24.67 15.71 -13.32
CA VAL A 152 25.15 16.63 -12.28
C VAL A 152 26.58 16.29 -11.86
N LEU A 153 26.87 15.01 -11.62
CA LEU A 153 28.22 14.55 -11.27
C LEU A 153 29.24 14.78 -12.39
N LEU A 154 28.81 14.62 -13.64
CA LEU A 154 29.65 14.89 -14.80
C LEU A 154 29.98 16.38 -14.91
N LEU A 155 29.04 17.27 -14.58
CA LEU A 155 29.28 18.71 -14.54
C LEU A 155 30.21 19.11 -13.40
N ASP A 156 30.03 18.50 -12.22
CA ASP A 156 30.83 18.76 -11.03
C ASP A 156 32.28 18.31 -11.21
N PHE A 157 32.50 17.02 -11.54
CA PHE A 157 33.85 16.47 -11.67
C PHE A 157 34.50 16.71 -13.05
N ARG A 158 33.71 17.10 -14.07
CA ARG A 158 34.15 17.28 -15.47
C ARG A 158 34.89 16.06 -16.04
N SER A 159 34.63 14.87 -15.48
CA SER A 159 35.33 13.62 -15.78
C SER A 159 34.40 12.43 -15.65
N PHE A 160 34.21 11.70 -16.76
CA PHE A 160 33.38 10.49 -16.79
C PHE A 160 33.83 9.44 -15.78
N LYS A 161 35.15 9.30 -15.56
CA LYS A 161 35.69 8.31 -14.62
C LYS A 161 35.31 8.64 -13.17
N LEU A 162 35.42 9.91 -12.78
CA LEU A 162 35.11 10.36 -11.43
C LEU A 162 33.60 10.36 -11.18
N ALA A 163 32.81 10.80 -12.15
CA ALA A 163 31.34 10.75 -12.08
C ALA A 163 30.83 9.32 -11.91
N PHE A 164 31.37 8.36 -12.66
CA PHE A 164 31.02 6.95 -12.51
C PHE A 164 31.43 6.38 -11.14
N LEU A 165 32.60 6.79 -10.63
CA LEU A 165 33.08 6.37 -9.32
C LEU A 165 32.23 6.93 -8.17
N ALA A 166 31.73 8.16 -8.31
CA ALA A 166 30.79 8.77 -7.37
C ALA A 166 29.38 8.15 -7.43
N MET A 167 28.97 7.57 -8.58
CA MET A 167 27.75 6.76 -8.68
C MET A 167 27.86 5.35 -8.10
N LEU A 168 29.06 4.91 -7.73
CA LEU A 168 29.28 3.54 -7.29
C LEU A 168 28.50 3.20 -6.00
N PRO A 169 28.44 4.07 -4.97
CA PRO A 169 27.64 3.82 -3.77
C PRO A 169 26.15 3.57 -3.99
N PRO A 170 25.40 4.43 -4.70
CA PRO A 170 23.97 4.16 -4.94
C PRO A 170 23.75 2.94 -5.84
N MET A 171 24.63 2.68 -6.82
CA MET A 171 24.50 1.50 -7.70
C MET A 171 24.72 0.19 -6.94
N ALA A 172 25.88 0.03 -6.29
CA ALA A 172 26.20 -1.19 -5.55
C ALA A 172 25.37 -1.31 -4.26
N GLY A 173 25.00 -0.18 -3.64
CA GLY A 173 24.08 -0.13 -2.50
C GLY A 173 22.69 -0.64 -2.85
N THR A 174 22.18 -0.30 -4.04
CA THR A 174 20.90 -0.84 -4.55
C THR A 174 20.96 -2.34 -4.79
N VAL A 175 22.07 -2.86 -5.34
CA VAL A 175 22.27 -4.31 -5.49
C VAL A 175 22.27 -5.01 -4.14
N LEU A 176 22.99 -4.46 -3.15
CA LEU A 176 23.03 -4.98 -1.80
C LEU A 176 21.65 -4.90 -1.13
N LEU A 177 20.89 -3.83 -1.36
CA LEU A 177 19.51 -3.71 -0.89
C LEU A 177 18.64 -4.86 -1.42
N PHE A 178 18.64 -5.12 -2.73
CA PHE A 178 17.85 -6.24 -3.26
C PHE A 178 18.34 -7.59 -2.75
N GLY A 179 19.65 -7.77 -2.57
CA GLY A 179 20.20 -8.98 -1.94
C GLY A 179 19.70 -9.18 -0.50
N THR A 180 19.68 -8.10 0.29
CA THR A 180 19.17 -8.13 1.68
C THR A 180 17.66 -8.32 1.74
N MET A 181 16.89 -7.70 0.82
CA MET A 181 15.45 -7.93 0.71
C MET A 181 15.13 -9.39 0.39
N GLY A 182 15.86 -9.99 -0.56
CA GLY A 182 15.72 -11.40 -0.89
C GLY A 182 16.06 -12.33 0.29
N HIS A 183 17.11 -12.01 1.05
CA HIS A 183 17.48 -12.79 2.23
C HIS A 183 16.48 -12.65 3.39
N LEU A 184 15.90 -11.46 3.57
CA LEU A 184 14.93 -11.17 4.64
C LEU A 184 13.48 -11.49 4.23
N ASN A 185 13.25 -12.01 3.03
CA ASN A 185 11.91 -12.26 2.45
C ASN A 185 11.00 -11.02 2.52
N ILE A 186 11.53 -9.86 2.14
CA ILE A 186 10.76 -8.60 2.08
C ILE A 186 10.23 -8.45 0.67
N ASP A 187 8.91 -8.54 0.51
CA ASP A 187 8.26 -8.41 -0.80
C ASP A 187 8.29 -6.98 -1.34
N LEU A 188 8.49 -6.88 -2.65
CA LEU A 188 8.26 -5.63 -3.38
C LEU A 188 6.76 -5.41 -3.53
N ASN A 189 6.31 -4.23 -3.13
CA ASN A 189 4.94 -3.78 -3.26
C ASN A 189 4.92 -2.41 -3.95
N PRO A 190 3.76 -1.96 -4.46
CA PRO A 190 3.68 -0.68 -5.14
C PRO A 190 4.15 0.52 -4.31
N ALA A 191 4.05 0.46 -2.97
CA ALA A 191 4.48 1.54 -2.10
C ALA A 191 6.01 1.61 -1.94
N ASN A 192 6.71 0.47 -1.89
CA ASN A 192 8.17 0.42 -1.73
C ASN A 192 8.95 0.42 -3.06
N MET A 193 8.29 0.31 -4.22
CA MET A 193 8.96 0.46 -5.52
C MET A 193 9.54 1.86 -5.78
N ILE A 194 8.99 2.91 -5.13
CA ILE A 194 9.51 4.27 -5.24
C ILE A 194 10.93 4.42 -4.66
N VAL A 195 11.40 3.44 -3.89
CA VAL A 195 12.71 3.48 -3.23
C VAL A 195 13.86 3.54 -4.22
N LEU A 196 13.72 2.88 -5.39
CA LEU A 196 14.75 2.86 -6.42
C LEU A 196 15.20 4.26 -6.89
N PRO A 197 14.31 5.10 -7.46
CA PRO A 197 14.70 6.45 -7.85
C PRO A 197 15.13 7.31 -6.65
N LEU A 198 14.57 7.07 -5.46
CA LEU A 198 14.91 7.86 -4.28
C LEU A 198 16.35 7.60 -3.81
N ILE A 199 16.76 6.32 -3.73
CA ILE A 199 18.14 5.92 -3.39
C ILE A 199 19.13 6.44 -4.41
N MET A 200 18.78 6.45 -5.70
CA MET A 200 19.64 7.02 -6.74
C MET A 200 19.89 8.51 -6.55
N GLY A 201 18.97 9.25 -5.93
CA GLY A 201 19.18 10.66 -5.58
C GLY A 201 20.02 10.80 -4.32
N ILE A 202 19.55 10.26 -3.19
CA ILE A 202 20.14 10.49 -1.87
C ILE A 202 21.45 9.72 -1.63
N GLY A 203 21.65 8.57 -2.30
CA GLY A 203 22.79 7.69 -2.07
C GLY A 203 24.07 8.18 -2.75
N VAL A 204 23.97 9.14 -3.66
CA VAL A 204 25.10 9.72 -4.41
C VAL A 204 26.03 10.53 -3.50
N ASP A 205 25.49 11.17 -2.46
CA ASP A 205 26.21 12.10 -1.60
C ASP A 205 27.48 11.48 -0.99
N GLY A 206 27.37 10.24 -0.51
CA GLY A 206 28.51 9.51 0.06
C GLY A 206 29.63 9.30 -0.97
N GLY A 207 29.27 9.04 -2.23
CA GLY A 207 30.22 8.93 -3.32
C GLY A 207 30.90 10.26 -3.66
N VAL A 208 30.13 11.34 -3.69
CA VAL A 208 30.64 12.70 -3.93
C VAL A 208 31.66 13.10 -2.86
N HIS A 209 31.32 12.92 -1.58
CA HIS A 209 32.21 13.27 -0.47
C HIS A 209 33.54 12.52 -0.53
N VAL A 210 33.51 11.20 -0.78
CA VAL A 210 34.71 10.37 -0.87
C VAL A 210 35.55 10.73 -2.10
N VAL A 211 34.91 10.94 -3.25
CA VAL A 211 35.64 11.32 -4.47
C VAL A 211 36.27 12.70 -4.31
N HIS A 212 35.57 13.69 -3.73
CA HIS A 212 36.16 15.00 -3.44
C HIS A 212 37.32 14.92 -2.46
N ASP A 213 37.18 14.16 -1.37
CA ASP A 213 38.26 13.92 -0.41
C ASP A 213 39.49 13.32 -1.11
N SER A 214 39.28 12.37 -2.03
CA SER A 214 40.37 11.75 -2.80
C SER A 214 41.12 12.71 -3.73
N LEU A 215 40.47 13.77 -4.21
CA LEU A 215 41.09 14.78 -5.08
C LEU A 215 42.00 15.75 -4.32
N HIS A 216 41.77 15.93 -3.01
CA HIS A 216 42.57 16.82 -2.17
C HIS A 216 43.81 16.13 -1.58
N GLN A 217 43.88 14.80 -1.66
CA GLN A 217 44.98 14.00 -1.14
C GLN A 217 46.02 13.67 -2.23
N LYS A 218 47.30 13.66 -1.86
CA LYS A 218 48.40 13.19 -2.71
C LYS A 218 48.89 11.84 -2.22
N GLY A 219 49.03 10.86 -3.12
CA GLY A 219 49.52 9.52 -2.79
C GLY A 219 48.40 8.46 -2.71
N ARG A 220 48.60 7.44 -1.87
CA ARG A 220 47.58 6.39 -1.66
C ARG A 220 46.39 7.00 -0.92
N TYR A 221 45.20 6.80 -1.46
CA TYR A 221 43.98 7.31 -0.84
C TYR A 221 43.67 6.57 0.46
N GLU A 222 43.43 7.33 1.52
CA GLU A 222 42.85 6.85 2.78
C GLU A 222 41.74 7.82 3.18
N ILE A 223 40.61 7.29 3.63
CA ILE A 223 39.46 8.15 3.95
C ILE A 223 39.80 9.08 5.11
N GLY A 224 39.66 10.40 4.90
CA GLY A 224 39.92 11.38 5.94
C GLY A 224 38.93 11.26 7.09
N SER A 225 39.38 11.46 8.35
CA SER A 225 38.51 11.41 9.54
C SER A 225 37.32 12.37 9.44
N THR A 226 37.52 13.55 8.84
CA THR A 226 36.46 14.54 8.59
C THR A 226 35.44 14.04 7.57
N ALA A 227 35.89 13.46 6.45
CA ALA A 227 35.01 12.91 5.42
C ALA A 227 34.20 11.72 5.96
N PHE A 228 34.87 10.81 6.68
CA PHE A 228 34.23 9.69 7.36
C PHE A 228 33.12 10.16 8.30
N SER A 229 33.44 11.11 9.18
CA SER A 229 32.47 11.64 10.15
C SER A 229 31.30 12.36 9.48
N ALA A 230 31.56 13.15 8.43
CA ALA A 230 30.53 13.85 7.68
C ALA A 230 29.55 12.87 7.01
N ILE A 231 30.07 11.85 6.32
CA ILE A 231 29.26 10.83 5.65
C ILE A 231 28.45 10.03 6.67
N LEU A 232 29.09 9.63 7.79
CA LEU A 232 28.43 8.85 8.82
C LEU A 232 27.27 9.62 9.46
N VAL A 233 27.48 10.88 9.83
CA VAL A 233 26.45 11.71 10.46
C VAL A 233 25.31 12.00 9.47
N ASN A 234 25.61 12.40 8.23
CA ASN A 234 24.60 12.66 7.19
C ASN A 234 23.73 11.43 6.92
N THR A 235 24.37 10.27 6.84
CA THR A 235 23.66 9.03 6.53
C THR A 235 22.85 8.53 7.71
N LEU A 236 23.37 8.67 8.94
CA LEU A 236 22.66 8.24 10.15
C LEU A 236 21.43 9.12 10.42
N THR A 237 21.52 10.44 10.21
CA THR A 237 20.35 11.33 10.34
C THR A 237 19.27 10.98 9.32
N THR A 238 19.67 10.67 8.08
CA THR A 238 18.76 10.21 7.02
C THR A 238 18.10 8.87 7.38
N MET A 239 18.86 7.92 7.91
CA MET A 239 18.34 6.64 8.40
C MET A 239 17.35 6.83 9.55
N VAL A 240 17.60 7.76 10.47
CA VAL A 240 16.65 8.09 11.55
C VAL A 240 15.36 8.69 10.97
N GLY A 241 15.46 9.56 9.97
CA GLY A 241 14.31 10.15 9.29
C GLY A 241 13.41 9.10 8.61
N PHE A 242 13.99 8.19 7.82
CA PHE A 242 13.23 7.09 7.21
C PHE A 242 12.80 6.03 8.22
N GLY A 243 13.63 5.75 9.22
CA GLY A 243 13.32 4.83 10.30
C GLY A 243 12.09 5.27 11.12
N ALA A 244 11.89 6.58 11.28
CA ALA A 244 10.68 7.11 11.93
C ALA A 244 9.39 6.71 11.19
N MET A 245 9.43 6.49 9.86
CA MET A 245 8.25 6.01 9.10
C MET A 245 7.83 4.60 9.52
N MET A 246 8.72 3.81 10.13
CA MET A 246 8.40 2.47 10.67
C MET A 246 7.48 2.54 11.90
N ILE A 247 7.24 3.72 12.48
CA ILE A 247 6.25 3.90 13.55
C ILE A 247 4.82 3.95 12.97
N ALA A 248 4.68 4.18 11.66
CA ALA A 248 3.38 4.33 11.02
C ALA A 248 2.58 3.02 11.04
N ARG A 249 1.29 3.12 11.39
CA ARG A 249 0.34 1.99 11.36
C ARG A 249 0.01 1.54 9.92
N HIS A 250 0.24 2.39 8.93
CA HIS A 250 0.01 2.08 7.52
C HIS A 250 1.15 1.19 6.98
N ARG A 251 0.83 -0.06 6.61
CA ARG A 251 1.80 -1.06 6.14
C ARG A 251 2.68 -0.58 4.98
N GLY A 252 2.12 0.21 4.07
CA GLY A 252 2.89 0.77 2.95
C GLY A 252 3.97 1.77 3.41
N LEU A 253 3.70 2.59 4.43
CA LEU A 253 4.68 3.55 4.96
C LEU A 253 5.74 2.85 5.81
N TYR A 254 5.32 1.85 6.59
CA TYR A 254 6.24 0.99 7.34
C TYR A 254 7.25 0.30 6.40
N SER A 255 6.75 -0.36 5.34
CA SER A 255 7.58 -1.06 4.37
C SER A 255 8.51 -0.10 3.64
N LEU A 256 8.00 1.07 3.23
CA LEU A 256 8.81 2.12 2.60
C LEU A 256 9.96 2.59 3.50
N GLY A 257 9.68 2.90 4.77
CA GLY A 257 10.68 3.33 5.75
C GLY A 257 11.75 2.28 6.01
N LEU A 258 11.34 1.01 6.13
CA LEU A 258 12.25 -0.12 6.33
C LEU A 258 13.21 -0.28 5.14
N VAL A 259 12.68 -0.32 3.91
CA VAL A 259 13.49 -0.52 2.70
C VAL A 259 14.42 0.66 2.45
N LEU A 260 13.98 1.90 2.72
CA LEU A 260 14.85 3.09 2.61
C LEU A 260 15.97 3.08 3.64
N THR A 261 15.67 2.72 4.89
CA THR A 261 16.69 2.64 5.94
C THR A 261 17.76 1.60 5.60
N LEU A 262 17.34 0.43 5.11
CA LEU A 262 18.26 -0.60 4.63
C LEU A 262 19.07 -0.14 3.41
N GLY A 263 18.43 0.52 2.45
CA GLY A 263 19.06 0.98 1.22
C GLY A 263 20.10 2.08 1.46
N VAL A 264 19.76 3.05 2.29
CA VAL A 264 20.67 4.12 2.73
C VAL A 264 21.82 3.53 3.55
N GLY A 265 21.55 2.58 4.46
CA GLY A 265 22.58 1.84 5.17
C GLY A 265 23.50 1.04 4.26
N ALA A 266 22.97 0.43 3.20
CA ALA A 266 23.77 -0.24 2.18
C ALA A 266 24.67 0.75 1.42
N CYS A 267 24.16 1.92 1.05
CA CYS A 267 24.95 2.99 0.42
C CYS A 267 26.06 3.49 1.34
N LEU A 268 25.83 3.58 2.65
CA LEU A 268 26.84 3.93 3.65
C LEU A 268 27.98 2.92 3.65
N LEU A 269 27.67 1.63 3.73
CA LEU A 269 28.67 0.57 3.72
C LEU A 269 29.52 0.61 2.45
N VAL A 270 28.89 0.80 1.30
CA VAL A 270 29.61 0.92 0.03
C VAL A 270 30.48 2.19 -0.01
N SER A 271 29.97 3.32 0.47
CA SER A 271 30.71 4.60 0.50
C SER A 271 31.92 4.56 1.43
N LEU A 272 31.84 3.88 2.57
CA LEU A 272 32.92 3.87 3.56
C LEU A 272 33.89 2.70 3.39
N VAL A 273 33.48 1.61 2.73
CA VAL A 273 34.30 0.40 2.59
C VAL A 273 34.74 0.18 1.15
N LEU A 274 33.78 0.00 0.24
CA LEU A 274 34.06 -0.42 -1.13
C LEU A 274 34.75 0.69 -1.93
N LEU A 275 34.19 1.91 -1.88
CA LEU A 275 34.67 3.04 -2.67
C LEU A 275 36.10 3.48 -2.29
N PRO A 276 36.47 3.64 -0.99
CA PRO A 276 37.83 3.96 -0.59
C PRO A 276 38.83 2.87 -0.98
N THR A 277 38.43 1.59 -0.90
CA THR A 277 39.27 0.46 -1.32
C THR A 277 39.59 0.52 -2.81
N ILE A 278 38.59 0.82 -3.65
CA ILE A 278 38.77 0.97 -5.10
C ILE A 278 39.68 2.17 -5.40
N LEU A 279 39.48 3.30 -4.72
CA LEU A 279 40.31 4.50 -4.86
C LEU A 279 41.76 4.28 -4.40
N ALA A 280 41.97 3.55 -3.31
CA ALA A 280 43.29 3.17 -2.81
C ALA A 280 44.03 2.29 -3.83
N MET A 281 43.33 1.32 -4.43
CA MET A 281 43.90 0.46 -5.48
C MET A 281 44.26 1.25 -6.75
N LEU A 282 43.40 2.19 -7.16
CA LEU A 282 43.60 3.00 -8.37
C LEU A 282 44.68 4.08 -8.18
N SER A 283 44.79 4.65 -6.98
CA SER A 283 45.85 5.61 -6.64
C SER A 283 47.22 4.94 -6.50
N TRP A 284 47.28 3.73 -5.94
CA TRP A 284 48.51 2.94 -5.87
C TRP A 284 49.09 2.61 -7.25
N ARG A 285 48.24 2.21 -8.22
CA ARG A 285 48.67 1.97 -9.62
C ARG A 285 49.23 3.23 -10.30
N ARG A 286 48.73 4.42 -9.96
CA ARG A 286 49.25 5.69 -10.48
C ARG A 286 50.59 6.07 -9.82
N ALA A 287 50.73 5.85 -8.52
CA ALA A 287 51.98 6.11 -7.80
C ALA A 287 53.13 5.21 -8.30
N THR A 288 52.86 3.92 -8.53
CA THR A 288 53.85 2.97 -9.07
C THR A 288 54.21 3.22 -10.54
N ALA A 289 53.27 3.73 -11.35
CA ALA A 289 53.55 4.13 -12.73
C ALA A 289 54.33 5.46 -12.85
N ALA A 290 54.17 6.37 -11.88
CA ALA A 290 54.91 7.64 -11.84
C ALA A 290 56.37 7.47 -11.39
N ASP A 291 56.69 6.39 -10.67
CA ASP A 291 58.03 6.07 -10.15
C ASP A 291 59.00 5.52 -11.23
N THR A 292 58.50 5.24 -12.45
CA THR A 292 59.31 4.80 -13.60
C THR A 292 59.66 5.92 -14.59
N SER A 293 59.22 7.15 -14.34
CA SER A 293 59.50 8.32 -15.18
C SER A 293 59.89 9.49 -14.28
N HIS A 294 61.12 9.47 -13.77
CA HIS A 294 61.65 10.57 -12.97
C HIS A 294 61.88 11.84 -13.81
N GLU A 295 61.67 12.96 -13.14
CA GLU A 295 62.14 14.31 -13.48
C GLU A 295 61.56 14.99 -14.73
N THR A 296 60.58 15.87 -14.49
CA THR A 296 60.63 17.30 -14.83
C THR A 296 59.19 17.82 -14.83
N PHE A 297 58.86 18.69 -13.87
CA PHE A 297 58.22 20.00 -14.08
C PHE A 297 57.55 20.42 -12.76
N ARG A 298 58.24 21.32 -12.06
CA ARG A 298 57.60 22.28 -11.16
C ARG A 298 56.75 23.19 -12.04
N ASP A 299 55.48 23.35 -11.71
CA ASP A 299 54.90 24.68 -11.54
C ASP A 299 53.54 24.61 -10.85
N ALA A 300 53.35 25.60 -9.98
CA ALA A 300 52.19 25.78 -9.14
C ALA A 300 50.97 26.21 -9.97
N VAL A 301 49.84 25.55 -9.73
CA VAL A 301 48.52 26.08 -10.10
C VAL A 301 47.96 26.82 -8.87
N PRO A 302 47.68 28.13 -8.95
CA PRO A 302 47.01 28.82 -7.86
C PRO A 302 45.54 28.38 -7.83
N VAL A 303 45.14 27.77 -6.72
CA VAL A 303 43.72 27.52 -6.41
C VAL A 303 43.12 28.85 -5.97
N ALA A 304 42.30 29.44 -6.83
CA ALA A 304 41.51 30.62 -6.49
C ALA A 304 40.49 30.26 -5.41
N GLY A 305 40.71 30.78 -4.20
CA GLY A 305 39.76 30.69 -3.09
C GLY A 305 38.42 31.30 -3.50
N HIS A 306 37.36 30.51 -3.35
CA HIS A 306 36.00 31.01 -3.44
C HIS A 306 35.51 31.30 -2.02
N GLU A 307 35.19 32.57 -1.76
CA GLU A 307 34.65 33.04 -0.48
C GLU A 307 33.23 32.48 -0.23
N PRO A 308 32.87 32.07 1.00
CA PRO A 308 31.55 31.54 1.33
C PRO A 308 30.47 32.65 1.57
N ALA A 309 30.68 33.86 1.06
CA ALA A 309 29.88 35.03 1.46
C ALA A 309 28.53 35.20 0.72
N VAL A 310 28.31 34.51 -0.41
CA VAL A 310 27.16 34.82 -1.30
C VAL A 310 25.91 33.98 -0.98
N VAL A 311 26.02 32.84 -0.31
CA VAL A 311 24.86 31.96 -0.03
C VAL A 311 24.05 32.41 1.20
N LEU A 312 24.65 33.18 2.11
CA LEU A 312 23.95 33.74 3.28
C LEU A 312 23.00 34.90 2.94
N ALA A 313 23.09 35.48 1.74
CA ALA A 313 22.22 36.58 1.31
C ALA A 313 20.87 36.12 0.72
N LEU A 314 20.72 34.83 0.37
CA LEU A 314 19.49 34.32 -0.26
C LEU A 314 18.53 33.61 0.73
N SER A 315 18.96 33.33 1.96
CA SER A 315 18.11 32.73 3.00
C SER A 315 17.27 33.74 3.80
N SER A 316 17.55 35.05 3.68
CA SER A 316 16.82 36.12 4.37
C SER A 316 15.75 36.80 3.51
N ALA A 317 15.53 36.33 2.27
CA ALA A 317 14.60 36.91 1.31
C ALA A 317 13.40 36.02 0.96
N VAL A 318 12.99 35.11 1.86
CA VAL A 318 11.66 34.45 1.79
C VAL A 318 10.72 35.16 2.76
N PRO A 319 9.58 35.73 2.29
CA PRO A 319 8.76 36.62 3.11
C PRO A 319 8.09 35.93 4.29
N LEU A 320 8.10 36.62 5.43
CA LEU A 320 7.27 36.44 6.63
C LEU A 320 5.76 36.63 6.34
N THR A 321 5.17 35.87 5.42
CA THR A 321 3.73 35.97 5.07
C THR A 321 2.93 34.68 5.26
N SER A 322 3.39 33.74 6.09
CA SER A 322 2.62 32.52 6.42
C SER A 322 1.94 32.51 7.79
N HIS A 323 2.10 33.56 8.62
CA HIS A 323 1.46 33.63 9.94
C HIS A 323 0.07 34.31 9.97
N HIS A 324 -0.58 34.54 8.82
CA HIS A 324 -1.91 35.17 8.75
C HIS A 324 -3.02 34.33 8.09
N PHE A 325 -2.75 33.08 7.69
CA PHE A 325 -3.74 32.24 6.99
C PHE A 325 -4.23 31.02 7.80
N ALA A 326 -3.78 30.83 9.05
CA ALA A 326 -4.17 29.68 9.87
C ALA A 326 -5.39 29.93 10.79
N SER A 327 -6.09 31.05 10.65
CA SER A 327 -7.19 31.43 11.57
C SER A 327 -8.39 32.10 10.87
N ALA A 328 -8.80 31.59 9.71
CA ALA A 328 -10.11 31.89 9.13
C ALA A 328 -10.76 30.58 8.64
N ASP A 329 -12.06 30.45 8.87
CA ASP A 329 -12.94 29.33 8.50
C ASP A 329 -12.97 28.11 9.44
N MET A 330 -13.37 28.35 10.70
CA MET A 330 -14.29 27.45 11.39
C MET A 330 -15.68 28.09 11.44
N LEU A 331 -16.51 27.82 10.45
CA LEU A 331 -17.95 28.10 10.50
C LEU A 331 -18.60 27.10 11.49
N PRO A 332 -19.49 27.55 12.39
CA PRO A 332 -20.22 26.65 13.28
C PRO A 332 -21.26 25.81 12.51
N PRO A 333 -21.65 24.63 13.03
CA PRO A 333 -22.60 23.74 12.36
C PRO A 333 -23.99 24.38 12.30
N ARG A 334 -24.53 24.54 11.08
CA ARG A 334 -25.93 24.88 10.87
C ARG A 334 -26.81 23.70 11.30
N THR A 335 -27.52 23.88 12.41
CA THR A 335 -28.69 23.07 12.77
C THR A 335 -29.81 23.37 11.76
N GLY A 336 -30.08 22.43 10.85
CA GLY A 336 -31.25 22.44 9.98
C GLY A 336 -32.39 21.67 10.65
N THR A 337 -33.40 22.40 11.11
CA THR A 337 -34.74 21.89 11.41
C THR A 337 -35.44 21.51 10.11
N TYR A 338 -35.86 20.24 9.99
CA TYR A 338 -36.80 19.81 8.96
C TYR A 338 -38.20 20.32 9.34
N GLY A 339 -38.78 21.12 8.45
CA GLY A 339 -40.22 21.36 8.32
C GLY A 339 -40.66 20.88 6.95
#